data_AF-A0A4Z1G9A9-F1
#
_entry.id   AF-A0A4Z1G9A9-F1
#
_cell.length_a   1.000
_cell.length_b   1.000
_cell.length_c   1.000
_cell.angle_alpha   90.00
_cell.angle_beta   90.00
_cell.angle_gamma   90.00
#
_symmetry.space_group_name_H-M   'P 1'
#
loop_
_entity.id
_entity.type
_entity.pdbx_description
1 polymer ?
#
loop_
_entity_poly.entity_id
_entity_poly.type
_entity_poly.pdbx_seq_one_letter_code
_entity_poly.pdbx_strand_id
1 'polypeptide(L)'
;MSSVVSVRQQPVKSSIAPAEEQHTTPFQNGVDMQALERISDKIDELNVIKADMKKPGAEKDKTQFRQYDEKQGHVIIFYTEQHLKQTVEYNITARQVFANREPGKMPVMAAAKLLDEYVDQSDPDTQVGQLEHLFQTSEAARLAGRPDWYVVTGFVHDLGKLWGLMGAQGQWDTVGDTFIVGAEYSKRIELYESLKDNPDFNDPRYNTKYGIYSPGCGLDNVMMSWGHDEFLYQVLKDQSTLPPEALAMIRYHSFYPWHRENEYSHFENDHDRAMKPWVQDFNQFDLYSKSDSPPDVEKLTPMYEKMLAKYFPAEVNFGALLKRPTSSSSSSSSNSSLSESA
;
A
#
# COMPACT_ATOMS: atom_id res chain seq x y z
N MET A 1 -61.84 35.02 -73.33
CA MET A 1 -61.18 36.28 -72.93
C MET A 1 -61.23 36.36 -71.41
N SER A 2 -60.08 36.69 -70.81
CA SER A 2 -59.75 37.26 -69.47
C SER A 2 -60.66 36.95 -68.26
N SER A 3 -60.13 36.71 -67.06
CA SER A 3 -59.19 37.60 -66.37
C SER A 3 -58.42 36.93 -65.22
N VAL A 4 -57.23 37.50 -65.02
CA VAL A 4 -56.22 37.36 -63.95
C VAL A 4 -56.77 37.83 -62.59
N VAL A 5 -56.32 37.26 -61.46
CA VAL A 5 -55.67 37.98 -60.34
C VAL A 5 -54.75 37.02 -59.55
N SER A 6 -53.51 37.48 -59.36
CA SER A 6 -52.37 36.91 -58.63
C SER A 6 -52.55 36.97 -57.11
N VAL A 7 -52.21 35.89 -56.40
CA VAL A 7 -52.13 35.85 -54.92
C VAL A 7 -50.67 35.93 -54.48
N ARG A 8 -50.35 36.96 -53.69
CA ARG A 8 -49.06 37.15 -52.99
C ARG A 8 -48.84 36.03 -51.96
N GLN A 9 -47.69 35.37 -52.01
CA GLN A 9 -47.15 34.58 -50.90
C GLN A 9 -46.08 35.40 -50.16
N GLN A 10 -46.25 35.55 -48.85
CA GLN A 10 -45.18 35.93 -47.92
C GLN A 10 -44.68 34.65 -47.23
N PRO A 11 -43.35 34.43 -47.13
CA PRO A 11 -42.80 33.20 -46.57
C PRO A 11 -42.82 33.20 -45.04
N VAL A 12 -43.32 32.10 -44.48
CA VAL A 12 -43.22 31.74 -43.06
C VAL A 12 -41.81 31.21 -42.78
N LYS A 13 -41.19 31.73 -41.72
CA LYS A 13 -39.85 31.40 -41.24
C LYS A 13 -39.76 29.92 -40.84
N SER A 14 -38.82 29.20 -41.44
CA SER A 14 -38.29 27.92 -40.98
C SER A 14 -37.02 28.18 -40.16
N SER A 15 -36.97 27.65 -38.94
CA SER A 15 -35.82 27.73 -38.04
C SER A 15 -35.07 26.40 -38.02
N ILE A 16 -34.30 26.10 -39.07
CA ILE A 16 -33.29 25.03 -39.07
C ILE A 16 -32.13 25.52 -39.95
N ALA A 17 -30.97 25.77 -39.34
CA ALA A 17 -29.72 26.04 -40.05
C ALA A 17 -29.21 24.74 -40.72
N PRO A 18 -28.60 24.81 -41.91
CA PRO A 18 -28.02 23.65 -42.57
C PRO A 18 -26.81 23.13 -41.78
N ALA A 19 -26.62 21.82 -41.80
CA ALA A 19 -25.52 21.13 -41.13
C ALA A 19 -24.16 21.69 -41.57
N GLU A 20 -23.42 22.25 -40.61
CA GLU A 20 -21.99 22.51 -40.78
C GLU A 20 -21.26 21.17 -40.87
N GLU A 21 -20.39 21.06 -41.88
CA GLU A 21 -19.45 19.95 -42.02
C GLU A 21 -18.62 19.83 -40.72
N GLN A 22 -18.89 18.77 -39.96
CA GLN A 22 -18.01 18.36 -38.87
C GLN A 22 -16.70 17.90 -39.49
N HIS A 23 -15.73 18.80 -39.44
CA HIS A 23 -14.33 18.53 -39.68
C HIS A 23 -13.93 17.35 -38.79
N THR A 24 -13.69 16.19 -39.40
CA THR A 24 -13.05 15.06 -38.72
C THR A 24 -11.65 15.50 -38.33
N THR A 25 -11.42 15.70 -37.04
CA THR A 25 -10.07 15.84 -36.51
C THR A 25 -9.35 14.51 -36.72
N PRO A 26 -8.18 14.51 -37.40
CA PRO A 26 -7.39 13.30 -37.51
C PRO A 26 -6.99 12.84 -36.11
N PHE A 27 -7.12 11.55 -35.85
CA PHE A 27 -6.55 10.88 -34.67
C PHE A 27 -5.03 11.18 -34.67
N GLN A 28 -4.58 12.12 -33.83
CA GLN A 28 -3.17 12.34 -33.60
C GLN A 28 -2.68 11.28 -32.63
N ASN A 29 -2.20 10.15 -33.17
CA ASN A 29 -1.24 9.29 -32.48
C ASN A 29 0.10 10.03 -32.40
N GLY A 30 0.15 11.07 -31.56
CA GLY A 30 1.40 11.69 -31.15
C GLY A 30 1.89 10.95 -29.91
N VAL A 31 2.72 9.92 -30.11
CA VAL A 31 3.50 9.37 -29.02
C VAL A 31 4.40 10.49 -28.50
N ASP A 32 4.27 10.87 -27.23
CA ASP A 32 5.12 11.89 -26.62
C ASP A 32 6.54 11.34 -26.49
N MET A 33 7.35 11.64 -27.51
CA MET A 33 8.75 11.23 -27.59
C MET A 33 9.57 11.73 -26.40
N GLN A 34 9.24 12.88 -25.81
CA GLN A 34 9.94 13.40 -24.64
C GLN A 34 9.56 12.66 -23.36
N ALA A 35 8.32 12.15 -23.27
CA ALA A 35 7.93 11.26 -22.20
C ALA A 35 8.60 9.88 -22.35
N LEU A 36 8.69 9.35 -23.58
CA LEU A 36 9.40 8.10 -23.83
C LEU A 36 10.88 8.18 -23.54
N GLU A 37 11.56 9.27 -23.92
CA GLU A 37 12.98 9.49 -23.60
C GLU A 37 13.17 9.56 -22.08
N ARG A 38 12.33 10.29 -21.35
CA ARG A 38 12.39 10.34 -19.88
C ARG A 38 12.15 8.98 -19.22
N ILE A 39 11.27 8.15 -19.78
CA ILE A 39 11.03 6.79 -19.30
C ILE A 39 12.25 5.91 -19.60
N SER A 40 12.83 6.02 -20.80
CA SER A 40 14.04 5.30 -21.20
C SER A 40 15.21 5.64 -20.29
N ASP A 41 15.44 6.92 -20.02
CA ASP A 41 16.52 7.39 -19.13
C ASP A 41 16.36 6.83 -17.73
N LYS A 42 15.13 6.81 -17.19
CA LYS A 42 14.83 6.19 -15.88
C LYS A 42 15.06 4.67 -15.89
N ILE A 43 14.73 3.99 -16.98
CA ILE A 43 14.97 2.56 -17.15
C ILE A 43 16.48 2.27 -17.22
N ASP A 44 17.23 3.11 -17.91
CA ASP A 44 18.68 2.98 -18.04
C ASP A 44 19.39 3.28 -16.71
N GLU A 45 18.95 4.31 -15.96
CA GLU A 45 19.39 4.55 -14.59
C GLU A 45 19.11 3.33 -13.69
N LEU A 46 17.91 2.77 -13.76
CA LEU A 46 17.54 1.53 -13.05
C LEU A 46 18.41 0.34 -13.46
N ASN A 47 18.76 0.20 -14.73
CA ASN A 47 19.58 -0.89 -15.24
C ASN A 47 21.04 -0.76 -14.81
N VAL A 48 21.58 0.47 -14.78
CA VAL A 48 22.89 0.77 -14.21
C VAL A 48 22.90 0.46 -12.71
N ILE A 49 21.87 0.92 -11.98
CA ILE A 49 21.70 0.60 -10.56
C ILE A 49 21.63 -0.92 -10.33
N LYS A 50 20.94 -1.69 -11.19
CA LYS A 50 20.86 -3.16 -11.10
C LYS A 50 22.19 -3.87 -11.40
N ALA A 51 23.00 -3.32 -12.30
CA ALA A 51 24.25 -3.95 -12.74
C ALA A 51 25.37 -3.89 -11.68
N ASP A 52 25.42 -2.81 -10.88
CA ASP A 52 26.49 -2.57 -9.90
C ASP A 52 26.20 -3.12 -8.47
N MET A 53 25.17 -3.94 -8.29
CA MET A 53 24.64 -4.29 -6.98
C MET A 53 25.31 -5.47 -6.25
N LYS A 54 25.67 -5.22 -4.98
CA LYS A 54 25.72 -6.28 -3.94
C LYS A 54 24.32 -6.53 -3.40
N LYS A 55 23.79 -7.75 -3.60
CA LYS A 55 22.48 -8.14 -3.10
C LYS A 55 22.56 -8.52 -1.60
N PRO A 56 21.70 -7.99 -0.72
CA PRO A 56 21.61 -8.44 0.66
C PRO A 56 21.17 -9.91 0.68
N GLY A 57 21.74 -10.71 1.59
CA GLY A 57 21.40 -12.13 1.70
C GLY A 57 21.77 -12.98 0.47
N ALA A 58 22.76 -12.57 -0.34
CA ALA A 58 23.20 -13.36 -1.50
C ALA A 58 23.63 -14.80 -1.13
N GLU A 59 24.04 -15.02 0.12
CA GLU A 59 24.44 -16.34 0.65
C GLU A 59 23.29 -17.08 1.36
N LYS A 60 22.12 -16.45 1.52
CA LYS A 60 20.97 -17.07 2.21
C LYS A 60 20.13 -17.90 1.24
N ASP A 61 19.67 -19.05 1.72
CA ASP A 61 18.68 -19.85 1.00
C ASP A 61 17.31 -19.16 1.08
N LYS A 62 16.89 -18.57 -0.05
CA LYS A 62 15.63 -17.84 -0.17
C LYS A 62 14.39 -18.73 0.05
N THR A 63 14.53 -20.05 -0.07
CA THR A 63 13.42 -20.99 0.19
C THR A 63 13.05 -21.11 1.66
N GLN A 64 13.89 -20.58 2.57
CA GLN A 64 13.66 -20.62 4.02
C GLN A 64 12.81 -19.46 4.55
N PHE A 65 12.55 -18.43 3.74
CA PHE A 65 11.77 -17.26 4.14
C PHE A 65 10.31 -17.41 3.72
N ARG A 66 9.40 -16.82 4.50
CA ARG A 66 7.95 -16.81 4.19
C ARG A 66 7.36 -18.22 4.01
N GLN A 67 7.66 -19.12 4.94
CA GLN A 67 7.07 -20.46 4.95
C GLN A 67 5.78 -20.47 5.78
N TYR A 68 4.64 -20.67 5.13
CA TYR A 68 3.32 -20.73 5.78
C TYR A 68 2.85 -22.18 6.00
N ASP A 69 3.68 -23.01 6.65
CA ASP A 69 3.32 -24.40 6.92
C ASP A 69 2.33 -24.53 8.11
N GLU A 70 1.70 -25.70 8.23
CA GLU A 70 0.72 -25.98 9.31
C GLU A 70 1.28 -25.77 10.73
N LYS A 71 2.60 -25.66 10.91
CA LYS A 71 3.22 -25.43 12.22
C LYS A 71 3.14 -23.97 12.66
N GLN A 72 2.76 -23.05 11.77
CA GLN A 72 2.58 -21.64 12.06
C GLN A 72 1.11 -21.23 12.16
N GLY A 73 0.33 -21.96 12.98
CA GLY A 73 -1.12 -21.76 13.09
C GLY A 73 -1.58 -20.32 13.39
N HIS A 74 -0.75 -19.50 14.05
CA HIS A 74 -1.09 -18.09 14.32
C HIS A 74 -1.11 -17.23 13.04
N VAL A 75 -0.22 -17.47 12.08
CA VAL A 75 -0.16 -16.76 10.80
C VAL A 75 -1.37 -17.12 9.92
N ILE A 76 -1.78 -18.39 9.94
CA ILE A 76 -3.00 -18.84 9.25
C ILE A 76 -4.24 -18.18 9.83
N ILE A 77 -4.35 -18.11 11.17
CA ILE A 77 -5.46 -17.44 11.85
C ILE A 77 -5.49 -15.94 11.48
N PHE A 78 -4.33 -15.29 11.51
CA PHE A 78 -4.18 -13.88 11.15
C PHE A 78 -4.69 -13.61 9.72
N TYR A 79 -4.15 -14.31 8.72
CA TYR A 79 -4.53 -14.07 7.32
C TYR A 79 -5.98 -14.47 7.04
N THR A 80 -6.49 -15.52 7.69
CA THR A 80 -7.92 -15.88 7.58
C THR A 80 -8.81 -14.75 8.11
N GLU A 81 -8.45 -14.12 9.23
CA GLU A 81 -9.18 -12.96 9.76
C GLU A 81 -9.08 -11.74 8.83
N GLN A 82 -7.88 -11.44 8.31
CA GLN A 82 -7.66 -10.37 7.36
C GLN A 82 -8.49 -10.57 6.10
N HIS A 83 -8.39 -11.74 5.47
CA HIS A 83 -9.13 -12.07 4.26
C HIS A 83 -10.63 -12.01 4.49
N LEU A 84 -11.14 -12.45 5.63
CA LEU A 84 -12.56 -12.38 5.95
C LEU A 84 -13.07 -10.93 6.06
N LYS A 85 -12.28 -10.03 6.66
CA LYS A 85 -12.76 -8.70 7.09
C LYS A 85 -12.40 -7.55 6.15
N GLN A 86 -11.39 -7.72 5.29
CA GLN A 86 -11.00 -6.71 4.31
C GLN A 86 -11.98 -6.70 3.12
N THR A 87 -13.12 -6.03 3.31
CA THR A 87 -14.13 -5.78 2.27
C THR A 87 -13.98 -4.37 1.67
N VAL A 88 -14.64 -4.11 0.55
CA VAL A 88 -14.77 -2.76 -0.02
C VAL A 88 -15.39 -1.79 0.99
N GLU A 89 -16.44 -2.20 1.69
CA GLU A 89 -17.12 -1.39 2.70
C GLU A 89 -16.18 -1.01 3.85
N TYR A 90 -15.45 -2.00 4.37
CA TYR A 90 -14.47 -1.78 5.42
C TYR A 90 -13.37 -0.81 4.95
N ASN A 91 -12.86 -1.00 3.73
CA ASN A 91 -11.79 -0.18 3.18
C ASN A 91 -12.18 1.28 2.90
N ILE A 92 -13.45 1.53 2.56
CA ILE A 92 -14.01 2.89 2.50
C ILE A 92 -14.04 3.50 3.91
N THR A 93 -14.52 2.73 4.88
CA THR A 93 -14.65 3.18 6.27
C THR A 93 -13.29 3.49 6.90
N ALA A 94 -12.29 2.61 6.73
CA ALA A 94 -10.95 2.81 7.27
C ALA A 94 -10.28 4.10 6.74
N ARG A 95 -10.47 4.40 5.45
CA ARG A 95 -10.02 5.66 4.82
C ARG A 95 -10.73 6.88 5.42
N GLN A 96 -12.01 6.78 5.73
CA GLN A 96 -12.74 7.85 6.42
C GLN A 96 -12.26 8.03 7.87
N VAL A 97 -12.00 6.95 8.60
CA VAL A 97 -11.43 7.01 9.96
C VAL A 97 -10.07 7.69 9.92
N PHE A 98 -9.20 7.31 8.97
CA PHE A 98 -7.90 7.96 8.78
C PHE A 98 -8.03 9.46 8.48
N ALA A 99 -8.94 9.83 7.56
CA ALA A 99 -9.14 11.23 7.17
C ALA A 99 -9.63 12.11 8.33
N ASN A 100 -10.39 11.51 9.27
CA ASN A 100 -10.95 12.19 10.44
C ASN A 100 -10.17 11.91 11.74
N ARG A 101 -8.97 11.34 11.65
CA ARG A 101 -8.18 11.00 12.85
C ARG A 101 -7.75 12.26 13.60
N GLU A 102 -7.74 12.17 14.93
CA GLU A 102 -7.19 13.23 15.76
C GLU A 102 -5.71 13.44 15.45
N PRO A 103 -5.22 14.69 15.32
CA PRO A 103 -3.82 14.95 15.04
C PRO A 103 -2.91 14.48 16.19
N GLY A 104 -1.80 13.84 15.83
CA GLY A 104 -0.72 13.48 16.75
C GLY A 104 0.61 13.61 16.03
N LYS A 105 1.39 14.60 16.44
CA LYS A 105 2.67 14.94 15.82
C LYS A 105 3.81 14.38 16.64
N MET A 106 4.80 13.82 15.95
CA MET A 106 6.06 13.42 16.56
C MET A 106 7.19 13.40 15.52
N PRO A 107 8.45 13.54 15.93
CA PRO A 107 9.60 13.29 15.06
C PRO A 107 9.62 11.86 14.55
N VAL A 108 10.12 11.63 13.33
CA VAL A 108 10.19 10.29 12.72
C VAL A 108 11.00 9.29 13.57
N MET A 109 12.10 9.73 14.18
CA MET A 109 12.89 8.87 15.08
C MET A 109 12.11 8.51 16.37
N ALA A 110 11.24 9.40 16.85
CA ALA A 110 10.37 9.09 17.99
C ALA A 110 9.27 8.10 17.59
N ALA A 111 8.72 8.23 16.38
CA ALA A 111 7.79 7.26 15.80
C ALA A 111 8.43 5.86 15.67
N ALA A 112 9.68 5.78 15.22
CA ALA A 112 10.42 4.52 15.12
C ALA A 112 10.65 3.88 16.50
N LYS A 113 11.00 4.66 17.52
CA LYS A 113 11.16 4.17 18.90
C LYS A 113 9.83 3.71 19.51
N LEU A 114 8.73 4.41 19.21
CA LEU A 114 7.39 4.02 19.64
C LEU A 114 6.96 2.70 18.97
N LEU A 115 7.32 2.49 17.69
CA LEU A 115 6.99 1.25 16.99
C LEU A 115 7.67 0.03 17.62
N ASP A 116 8.81 0.20 18.30
CA ASP A 116 9.49 -0.89 18.99
C ASP A 116 8.65 -1.50 20.14
N GLU A 117 7.63 -0.79 20.61
CA GLU A 117 6.64 -1.30 21.57
C GLU A 117 5.57 -2.19 20.91
N TYR A 118 5.53 -2.28 19.58
CA TYR A 118 4.55 -3.03 18.80
C TYR A 118 5.11 -4.39 18.33
N VAL A 119 4.34 -5.47 18.53
CA VAL A 119 4.68 -6.82 18.08
C VAL A 119 3.84 -7.18 16.86
N ASP A 120 4.48 -7.47 15.72
CA ASP A 120 3.85 -7.93 14.48
C ASP A 120 3.54 -9.43 14.55
N GLN A 121 2.25 -9.81 14.43
CA GLN A 121 1.77 -11.19 14.50
C GLN A 121 1.59 -11.85 13.13
N SER A 122 1.82 -11.11 12.04
CA SER A 122 1.69 -11.63 10.66
C SER A 122 3.00 -12.19 10.11
N ASP A 123 4.12 -11.74 10.64
CA ASP A 123 5.45 -12.06 10.14
C ASP A 123 5.95 -13.39 10.75
N PRO A 124 6.14 -14.44 9.94
CA PRO A 124 6.64 -15.72 10.42
C PRO A 124 8.13 -15.67 10.82
N ASP A 125 8.83 -14.61 10.44
CA ASP A 125 10.29 -14.48 10.51
C ASP A 125 10.73 -13.47 11.62
N THR A 126 9.82 -12.85 12.38
CA THR A 126 10.20 -11.82 13.39
C THR A 126 10.48 -12.39 14.78
N GLN A 127 11.76 -12.64 15.06
CA GLN A 127 12.31 -12.67 16.43
C GLN A 127 12.99 -11.34 16.82
N VAL A 128 12.91 -10.33 15.94
CA VAL A 128 13.65 -9.06 16.01
C VAL A 128 12.70 -7.91 16.35
N GLY A 129 13.16 -6.93 17.15
CA GLY A 129 12.40 -5.71 17.46
C GLY A 129 12.15 -4.85 16.20
N GLN A 130 11.04 -4.12 16.16
CA GLN A 130 10.67 -3.35 14.97
C GLN A 130 11.69 -2.23 14.69
N LEU A 131 12.21 -1.55 15.71
CA LEU A 131 13.23 -0.52 15.50
C LEU A 131 14.49 -1.11 14.87
N GLU A 132 14.88 -2.31 15.31
CA GLU A 132 16.03 -3.01 14.77
C GLU A 132 15.79 -3.41 13.31
N HIS A 133 14.61 -3.91 12.96
CA HIS A 133 14.22 -4.20 11.56
C HIS A 133 14.35 -2.98 10.63
N LEU A 134 13.89 -1.80 11.08
CA LEU A 134 14.04 -0.55 10.33
C LEU A 134 15.51 -0.22 10.05
N PHE A 135 16.39 -0.38 11.05
CA PHE A 135 17.84 -0.18 10.88
C PHE A 135 18.48 -1.26 10.01
N GLN A 136 18.10 -2.53 10.14
CA GLN A 136 18.63 -3.62 9.32
C GLN A 136 18.32 -3.39 7.83
N THR A 137 17.07 -3.06 7.51
CA THR A 137 16.63 -2.78 6.14
C THR A 137 17.35 -1.58 5.56
N SER A 138 17.41 -0.47 6.29
CA SER A 138 18.07 0.76 5.83
C SER A 138 19.59 0.65 5.73
N GLU A 139 20.27 0.00 6.69
CA GLU A 139 21.72 -0.22 6.62
C GLU A 139 22.08 -1.17 5.49
N ALA A 140 21.28 -2.21 5.23
CA ALA A 140 21.49 -3.10 4.08
C ALA A 140 21.42 -2.32 2.76
N ALA A 141 20.43 -1.42 2.61
CA ALA A 141 20.33 -0.54 1.47
C ALA A 141 21.55 0.41 1.36
N ARG A 142 21.95 1.02 2.48
CA ARG A 142 23.10 1.95 2.54
C ARG A 142 24.41 1.26 2.15
N LEU A 143 24.66 0.05 2.67
CA LEU A 143 25.84 -0.76 2.37
C LEU A 143 25.85 -1.27 0.92
N ALA A 144 24.68 -1.42 0.30
CA ALA A 144 24.53 -1.72 -1.11
C ALA A 144 24.68 -0.49 -2.03
N GLY A 145 24.99 0.69 -1.47
CA GLY A 145 25.23 1.92 -2.23
C GLY A 145 23.96 2.60 -2.72
N ARG A 146 22.80 2.34 -2.10
CA ARG A 146 21.54 3.04 -2.42
C ARG A 146 21.61 4.52 -2.04
N PRO A 147 20.91 5.41 -2.78
CA PRO A 147 20.90 6.83 -2.47
C PRO A 147 20.22 7.14 -1.12
N ASP A 148 20.53 8.29 -0.54
CA ASP A 148 20.02 8.71 0.78
C ASP A 148 18.50 8.58 0.93
N TRP A 149 17.71 8.96 -0.09
CA TRP A 149 16.25 8.89 -0.02
C TRP A 149 15.77 7.44 0.11
N TYR A 150 16.47 6.49 -0.51
CA TYR A 150 16.12 5.06 -0.49
C TYR A 150 16.47 4.46 0.87
N VAL A 151 17.64 4.83 1.42
CA VAL A 151 18.02 4.44 2.79
C VAL A 151 16.98 4.95 3.79
N VAL A 152 16.54 6.19 3.63
CA VAL A 152 15.43 6.75 4.42
C VAL A 152 14.14 5.98 4.22
N THR A 153 13.79 5.61 3.00
CA THR A 153 12.62 4.76 2.72
C THR A 153 12.70 3.44 3.50
N GLY A 154 13.85 2.77 3.49
CA GLY A 154 14.06 1.56 4.28
C GLY A 154 13.90 1.78 5.79
N PHE A 155 14.27 2.96 6.30
CA PHE A 155 14.08 3.27 7.71
C PHE A 155 12.62 3.55 8.07
N VAL A 156 11.80 4.04 7.14
CA VAL A 156 10.43 4.46 7.46
C VAL A 156 9.34 3.50 7.00
N HIS A 157 9.61 2.56 6.09
CA HIS A 157 8.60 1.76 5.40
C HIS A 157 7.53 1.13 6.32
N ASP A 158 7.96 0.62 7.47
CA ASP A 158 7.10 -0.05 8.44
C ASP A 158 6.52 0.85 9.53
N LEU A 159 6.81 2.16 9.52
CA LEU A 159 6.21 3.11 10.48
C LEU A 159 4.69 3.21 10.34
N GLY A 160 4.12 2.69 9.25
CA GLY A 160 2.68 2.58 9.12
C GLY A 160 2.02 1.64 10.12
N LYS A 161 2.78 0.71 10.72
CA LYS A 161 2.31 -0.20 11.77
C LYS A 161 1.86 0.53 13.03
N LEU A 162 2.26 1.79 13.21
CA LEU A 162 1.71 2.69 14.24
C LEU A 162 0.20 2.88 14.13
N TRP A 163 -0.42 2.58 12.98
CA TRP A 163 -1.87 2.49 12.85
C TRP A 163 -2.51 1.57 13.90
N GLY A 164 -1.81 0.50 14.28
CA GLY A 164 -2.16 -0.42 15.36
C GLY A 164 -2.38 0.26 16.73
N LEU A 165 -1.76 1.41 16.95
CA LEU A 165 -1.85 2.21 18.18
C LEU A 165 -2.78 3.42 18.06
N MET A 166 -3.34 3.69 16.87
CA MET A 166 -4.02 4.96 16.54
C MET A 166 -5.44 4.80 16.01
N GLY A 167 -5.77 3.71 15.31
CA GLY A 167 -7.08 3.60 14.67
C GLY A 167 -7.48 2.19 14.26
N ALA A 168 -6.54 1.25 14.31
CA ALA A 168 -6.79 -0.13 13.94
C ALA A 168 -7.89 -0.80 14.79
N GLN A 169 -8.59 -1.74 14.17
CA GLN A 169 -9.52 -2.65 14.84
C GLN A 169 -8.83 -3.96 15.27
N GLY A 170 -7.68 -4.28 14.70
CA GLY A 170 -6.82 -5.40 15.09
C GLY A 170 -5.46 -5.33 14.41
N GLN A 171 -4.72 -6.44 14.40
CA GLN A 171 -3.52 -6.51 13.55
C GLN A 171 -3.88 -6.73 12.08
N TRP A 172 -5.02 -7.38 11.81
CA TRP A 172 -5.47 -7.75 10.47
C TRP A 172 -5.72 -6.55 9.53
N ASP A 173 -5.96 -5.35 10.08
CA ASP A 173 -6.05 -4.08 9.36
C ASP A 173 -4.82 -3.18 9.54
N THR A 174 -3.70 -3.75 9.97
CA THR A 174 -2.41 -3.06 10.18
C THR A 174 -1.28 -3.72 9.39
N VAL A 175 -1.05 -5.02 9.57
CA VAL A 175 0.12 -5.74 9.02
C VAL A 175 -0.29 -6.77 7.95
N GLY A 176 0.68 -7.50 7.39
CA GLY A 176 0.46 -8.58 6.42
C GLY A 176 0.42 -8.14 4.96
N ASP A 177 0.52 -9.14 4.07
CA ASP A 177 0.41 -8.94 2.63
C ASP A 177 -0.90 -8.24 2.24
N THR A 178 -0.84 -7.37 1.24
CA THR A 178 -1.98 -6.61 0.74
C THR A 178 -2.51 -7.15 -0.59
N PHE A 179 -3.78 -6.85 -0.85
CA PHE A 179 -4.47 -7.22 -2.10
C PHE A 179 -5.48 -6.14 -2.52
N ILE A 180 -5.92 -6.18 -3.77
CA ILE A 180 -6.96 -5.27 -4.27
C ILE A 180 -8.33 -5.77 -3.77
N VAL A 181 -9.09 -4.91 -3.10
CA VAL A 181 -10.51 -5.16 -2.80
C VAL A 181 -11.39 -4.64 -3.93
N GLY A 182 -12.58 -5.22 -4.13
CA GLY A 182 -13.52 -4.73 -5.15
C GLY A 182 -13.22 -5.18 -6.58
N ALA A 183 -12.34 -6.17 -6.76
CA ALA A 183 -12.09 -6.90 -8.00
C ALA A 183 -11.84 -8.38 -7.68
N GLU A 184 -11.82 -9.23 -8.73
CA GLU A 184 -11.53 -10.66 -8.58
C GLU A 184 -10.17 -10.86 -7.86
N TYR A 185 -10.20 -11.67 -6.80
CA TYR A 185 -8.99 -12.01 -6.05
C TYR A 185 -8.08 -12.93 -6.86
N SER A 186 -6.80 -12.58 -6.96
CA SER A 186 -5.81 -13.45 -7.56
C SER A 186 -5.60 -14.73 -6.73
N LYS A 187 -5.52 -15.87 -7.40
CA LYS A 187 -5.18 -17.18 -6.81
C LYS A 187 -3.76 -17.26 -6.25
N ARG A 188 -2.95 -16.22 -6.47
CA ARG A 188 -1.58 -16.08 -5.93
C ARG A 188 -1.54 -15.33 -4.60
N ILE A 189 -2.66 -14.84 -4.10
CA ILE A 189 -2.75 -14.34 -2.73
C ILE A 189 -2.48 -15.52 -1.78
N GLU A 190 -1.63 -15.28 -0.79
CA GLU A 190 -1.29 -16.29 0.23
C GLU A 190 -2.57 -16.77 0.92
N LEU A 191 -2.69 -18.07 1.21
CA LEU A 191 -3.91 -18.66 1.77
C LEU A 191 -5.22 -18.31 1.03
N TYR A 192 -5.17 -18.19 -0.31
CA TYR A 192 -6.32 -17.83 -1.17
C TYR A 192 -7.65 -18.50 -0.80
N GLU A 193 -7.63 -19.76 -0.37
CA GLU A 193 -8.83 -20.50 0.01
C GLU A 193 -9.63 -19.82 1.15
N SER A 194 -8.96 -19.12 2.06
CA SER A 194 -9.63 -18.37 3.14
C SER A 194 -10.36 -17.11 2.67
N LEU A 195 -10.06 -16.59 1.47
CA LEU A 195 -10.83 -15.48 0.86
C LEU A 195 -12.25 -15.89 0.50
N LYS A 196 -12.55 -17.20 0.36
CA LYS A 196 -13.90 -17.68 0.01
C LYS A 196 -14.96 -17.33 1.05
N ASP A 197 -14.54 -17.10 2.29
CA ASP A 197 -15.42 -16.69 3.38
C ASP A 197 -15.62 -15.16 3.43
N ASN A 198 -14.86 -14.39 2.65
CA ASN A 198 -15.08 -12.93 2.52
C ASN A 198 -16.44 -12.67 1.84
N PRO A 199 -17.30 -11.79 2.40
CA PRO A 199 -18.58 -11.43 1.79
C PRO A 199 -18.50 -10.94 0.34
N ASP A 200 -17.39 -10.27 -0.03
CA ASP A 200 -17.18 -9.73 -1.37
C ASP A 200 -16.76 -10.80 -2.40
N PHE A 201 -16.33 -11.99 -1.96
CA PHE A 201 -15.79 -13.03 -2.84
C PHE A 201 -16.79 -13.50 -3.91
N ASN A 202 -18.07 -13.63 -3.54
CA ASN A 202 -19.15 -14.05 -4.43
C ASN A 202 -20.06 -12.89 -4.85
N ASP A 203 -19.73 -11.65 -4.47
CA ASP A 203 -20.54 -10.49 -4.84
C ASP A 203 -20.32 -10.15 -6.33
N PRO A 204 -21.37 -10.13 -7.17
CA PRO A 204 -21.25 -9.89 -8.61
C PRO A 204 -20.67 -8.51 -8.97
N ARG A 205 -20.64 -7.56 -8.02
CA ARG A 205 -20.01 -6.25 -8.20
C ARG A 205 -18.48 -6.33 -8.12
N TYR A 206 -17.95 -7.29 -7.38
CA TYR A 206 -16.54 -7.35 -6.99
C TYR A 206 -15.83 -8.59 -7.56
N ASN A 207 -16.54 -9.68 -7.81
CA ASN A 207 -15.95 -10.96 -8.22
C ASN A 207 -15.66 -11.11 -9.73
N THR A 208 -15.60 -9.99 -10.46
CA THR A 208 -15.21 -9.99 -11.88
C THR A 208 -13.80 -9.43 -12.03
N LYS A 209 -13.13 -9.76 -13.14
CA LYS A 209 -11.76 -9.32 -13.44
C LYS A 209 -11.49 -7.84 -13.10
N TYR A 210 -12.43 -6.96 -13.40
CA TYR A 210 -12.28 -5.52 -13.13
C TYR A 210 -13.11 -5.04 -11.93
N GLY A 211 -14.14 -5.78 -11.52
CA GLY A 211 -15.05 -5.39 -10.45
C GLY A 211 -15.54 -3.96 -10.60
N ILE A 212 -15.20 -3.09 -9.64
CA ILE A 212 -15.56 -1.66 -9.64
C ILE A 212 -14.60 -0.74 -10.40
N TYR A 213 -13.51 -1.29 -10.95
CA TYR A 213 -12.45 -0.51 -11.60
C TYR A 213 -12.53 -0.55 -13.12
N SER A 214 -11.74 0.32 -13.76
CA SER A 214 -11.56 0.32 -15.21
C SER A 214 -10.22 -0.33 -15.60
N PRO A 215 -10.10 -0.95 -16.79
CA PRO A 215 -8.83 -1.49 -17.27
C PRO A 215 -7.76 -0.40 -17.36
N GLY A 216 -6.55 -0.69 -16.87
CA GLY A 216 -5.42 0.25 -16.92
C GLY A 216 -5.64 1.56 -16.13
N CYS A 217 -6.52 1.56 -15.12
CA CYS A 217 -6.81 2.75 -14.33
C CYS A 217 -5.61 3.27 -13.52
N GLY A 218 -4.58 2.45 -13.35
CA GLY A 218 -3.43 2.74 -12.50
C GLY A 218 -3.66 2.28 -11.06
N LEU A 219 -2.61 1.81 -10.40
CA LEU A 219 -2.69 1.33 -9.01
C LEU A 219 -3.00 2.45 -8.00
N ASP A 220 -2.84 3.71 -8.39
CA ASP A 220 -3.32 4.84 -7.58
C ASP A 220 -4.85 4.91 -7.48
N ASN A 221 -5.55 4.30 -8.45
CA ASN A 221 -7.01 4.30 -8.57
C ASN A 221 -7.66 2.97 -8.17
N VAL A 222 -6.88 2.02 -7.64
CA VAL A 222 -7.43 0.81 -7.03
C VAL A 222 -7.43 0.92 -5.52
N MET A 223 -8.38 0.27 -4.86
CA MET A 223 -8.43 0.21 -3.42
C MET A 223 -7.65 -1.01 -2.94
N MET A 224 -6.47 -0.75 -2.37
CA MET A 224 -5.73 -1.76 -1.62
C MET A 224 -6.41 -2.03 -0.28
N SER A 225 -6.40 -3.29 0.16
CA SER A 225 -6.72 -3.70 1.53
C SER A 225 -5.97 -2.80 2.52
N TRP A 226 -6.67 -2.30 3.52
CA TRP A 226 -6.16 -1.28 4.42
C TRP A 226 -5.09 -1.86 5.36
N GLY A 227 -4.00 -1.13 5.53
CA GLY A 227 -2.86 -1.53 6.36
C GLY A 227 -1.77 -0.46 6.40
N HIS A 228 -0.61 -0.84 6.93
CA HIS A 228 0.55 0.03 7.15
C HIS A 228 1.04 0.71 5.86
N ASP A 229 1.07 0.03 4.72
CA ASP A 229 1.44 0.61 3.42
C ASP A 229 0.60 1.85 3.07
N GLU A 230 -0.73 1.68 2.97
CA GLU A 230 -1.63 2.76 2.57
C GLU A 230 -1.69 3.85 3.65
N PHE A 231 -1.73 3.46 4.93
CA PHE A 231 -1.69 4.43 6.03
C PHE A 231 -0.43 5.31 5.93
N LEU A 232 0.76 4.72 5.80
CA LEU A 232 1.99 5.47 5.79
C LEU A 232 2.14 6.31 4.52
N TYR A 233 1.77 5.76 3.36
CA TYR A 233 1.70 6.52 2.12
C TYR A 233 0.85 7.78 2.28
N GLN A 234 -0.36 7.65 2.84
CA GLN A 234 -1.25 8.78 3.05
C GLN A 234 -0.71 9.80 4.07
N VAL A 235 0.09 9.37 5.06
CA VAL A 235 0.78 10.28 5.99
C VAL A 235 1.92 11.03 5.28
N LEU A 236 2.75 10.33 4.51
CA LEU A 236 4.02 10.86 4.01
C LEU A 236 3.94 11.59 2.68
N LYS A 237 2.96 11.26 1.82
CA LYS A 237 2.83 11.87 0.48
C LYS A 237 2.74 13.41 0.51
N ASP A 238 2.17 13.97 1.58
CA ASP A 238 1.97 15.41 1.77
C ASP A 238 2.85 16.02 2.88
N GLN A 239 3.64 15.21 3.60
CA GLN A 239 4.44 15.62 4.76
C GLN A 239 5.93 15.28 4.63
N SER A 240 6.38 14.91 3.43
CA SER A 240 7.78 14.60 3.15
C SER A 240 8.20 15.14 1.78
N THR A 241 9.51 15.16 1.53
CA THR A 241 10.10 15.45 0.21
C THR A 241 10.67 14.19 -0.45
N LEU A 242 10.17 13.01 -0.05
CA LEU A 242 10.53 11.74 -0.66
C LEU A 242 10.08 11.70 -2.13
N PRO A 243 10.89 11.09 -3.03
CA PRO A 243 10.53 10.99 -4.44
C PRO A 243 9.38 9.99 -4.67
N PRO A 244 8.71 10.03 -5.84
CA PRO A 244 7.64 9.10 -6.20
C PRO A 244 8.03 7.61 -6.04
N GLU A 245 9.27 7.27 -6.38
CA GLU A 245 9.83 5.92 -6.27
C GLU A 245 9.82 5.43 -4.80
N ALA A 246 10.18 6.30 -3.85
CA ALA A 246 10.12 6.00 -2.41
C ALA A 246 8.69 5.81 -1.92
N LEU A 247 7.76 6.67 -2.37
CA LEU A 247 6.35 6.58 -2.00
C LEU A 247 5.71 5.30 -2.56
N ALA A 248 6.09 4.88 -3.77
CA ALA A 248 5.64 3.62 -4.36
C ALA A 248 6.20 2.40 -3.61
N MET A 249 7.47 2.42 -3.19
CA MET A 249 8.03 1.40 -2.31
C MET A 249 7.23 1.29 -1.03
N ILE A 250 6.96 2.40 -0.33
CA ILE A 250 6.14 2.40 0.89
C ILE A 250 4.73 1.85 0.64
N ARG A 251 4.07 2.30 -0.43
CA ARG A 251 2.65 1.99 -0.67
C ARG A 251 2.40 0.57 -1.14
N TYR A 252 3.40 -0.11 -1.71
CA TYR A 252 3.20 -1.38 -2.39
C TYR A 252 4.19 -2.48 -1.98
N HIS A 253 5.03 -2.27 -0.95
CA HIS A 253 5.99 -3.30 -0.51
C HIS A 253 5.33 -4.55 0.07
N SER A 254 4.09 -4.44 0.56
CA SER A 254 3.29 -5.59 1.00
C SER A 254 2.44 -6.19 -0.13
N PHE A 255 2.45 -5.62 -1.35
CA PHE A 255 1.59 -6.06 -2.45
C PHE A 255 2.21 -7.23 -3.25
N TYR A 256 2.51 -8.32 -2.54
CA TYR A 256 3.22 -9.49 -3.08
C TYR A 256 2.62 -10.09 -4.36
N PRO A 257 1.28 -10.23 -4.50
CA PRO A 257 0.69 -10.65 -5.76
C PRO A 257 1.15 -9.83 -6.97
N TRP A 258 1.34 -8.52 -6.80
CA TRP A 258 1.75 -7.64 -7.88
C TRP A 258 3.26 -7.68 -8.14
N HIS A 259 4.09 -7.35 -7.14
CA HIS A 259 5.52 -7.18 -7.36
C HIS A 259 6.29 -8.50 -7.43
N ARG A 260 5.81 -9.57 -6.78
CA ARG A 260 6.45 -10.90 -6.80
C ARG A 260 5.81 -11.84 -7.83
N GLU A 261 4.48 -11.93 -7.84
CA GLU A 261 3.76 -12.94 -8.63
C GLU A 261 3.34 -12.43 -10.03
N ASN A 262 3.53 -11.13 -10.30
CA ASN A 262 3.16 -10.46 -11.56
C ASN A 262 1.64 -10.49 -11.89
N GLU A 263 0.82 -10.55 -10.87
CA GLU A 263 -0.63 -10.44 -10.98
C GLU A 263 -1.06 -8.96 -11.11
N TYR A 264 -2.35 -8.74 -11.39
CA TYR A 264 -2.96 -7.40 -11.48
C TYR A 264 -2.39 -6.44 -12.56
N SER A 265 -1.60 -6.94 -13.51
CA SER A 265 -1.07 -6.16 -14.65
C SER A 265 -2.13 -5.49 -15.52
N HIS A 266 -3.38 -5.99 -15.48
CA HIS A 266 -4.51 -5.39 -16.19
C HIS A 266 -5.04 -4.09 -15.56
N PHE A 267 -4.55 -3.72 -14.37
CA PHE A 267 -4.77 -2.40 -13.77
C PHE A 267 -3.59 -1.44 -13.96
N GLU A 268 -2.39 -1.93 -14.26
CA GLU A 268 -1.17 -1.12 -14.36
C GLU A 268 -1.24 -0.05 -15.48
N ASN A 269 -0.85 1.17 -15.15
CA ASN A 269 -0.50 2.22 -16.12
C ASN A 269 1.04 2.33 -16.30
N ASP A 270 1.51 3.31 -17.09
CA ASP A 270 2.96 3.48 -17.34
C ASP A 270 3.74 3.86 -16.07
N HIS A 271 3.10 4.62 -15.16
CA HIS A 271 3.71 4.96 -13.88
C HIS A 271 3.94 3.71 -13.03
N ASP A 272 2.93 2.83 -12.90
CA ASP A 272 3.05 1.59 -12.12
C ASP A 272 4.15 0.69 -12.69
N ARG A 273 4.22 0.57 -14.02
CA ARG A 273 5.29 -0.18 -14.71
C ARG A 273 6.68 0.38 -14.41
N ALA A 274 6.82 1.70 -14.32
CA ALA A 274 8.07 2.35 -13.96
C ALA A 274 8.42 2.20 -12.45
N MET A 275 7.42 2.12 -11.58
CA MET A 275 7.61 1.95 -10.14
C MET A 275 7.91 0.50 -9.73
N LYS A 276 7.34 -0.49 -10.42
CA LYS A 276 7.46 -1.93 -10.08
C LYS A 276 8.91 -2.39 -9.87
N PRO A 277 9.91 -2.02 -10.69
CA PRO A 277 11.31 -2.38 -10.45
C PRO A 277 11.87 -1.85 -9.12
N TRP A 278 11.46 -0.66 -8.68
CA TRP A 278 11.89 -0.08 -7.40
C TRP A 278 11.31 -0.85 -6.22
N VAL A 279 10.03 -1.24 -6.30
CA VAL A 279 9.37 -2.06 -5.27
C VAL A 279 10.00 -3.46 -5.19
N GLN A 280 10.26 -4.08 -6.34
CA GLN A 280 10.94 -5.38 -6.43
C GLN A 280 12.36 -5.36 -5.85
N ASP A 281 13.07 -4.26 -6.09
CA ASP A 281 14.41 -4.03 -5.54
C ASP A 281 14.35 -3.87 -4.01
N PHE A 282 13.44 -3.03 -3.53
CA PHE A 282 13.25 -2.76 -2.10
C PHE A 282 12.90 -4.00 -1.29
N ASN A 283 12.01 -4.83 -1.82
CA ASN A 283 11.59 -6.09 -1.19
C ASN A 283 12.77 -7.02 -0.87
N GLN A 284 13.92 -6.92 -1.55
CA GLN A 284 15.10 -7.72 -1.23
C GLN A 284 15.76 -7.28 0.09
N PHE A 285 15.73 -5.99 0.39
CA PHE A 285 16.28 -5.43 1.61
C PHE A 285 15.37 -5.68 2.78
N ASP A 286 14.07 -5.42 2.62
CA ASP A 286 13.06 -5.70 3.64
C ASP A 286 13.09 -7.18 4.07
N LEU A 287 13.03 -8.11 3.11
CA LEU A 287 12.91 -9.52 3.43
C LEU A 287 14.21 -10.18 3.91
N TYR A 288 15.35 -9.90 3.25
CA TYR A 288 16.58 -10.67 3.45
C TYR A 288 17.63 -10.00 4.33
N SER A 289 17.41 -8.76 4.77
CA SER A 289 18.32 -8.08 5.70
C SER A 289 18.26 -8.61 7.13
N LYS A 290 17.17 -9.32 7.49
CA LYS A 290 16.95 -9.99 8.79
C LYS A 290 18.17 -10.81 9.22
N SER A 291 19.04 -10.28 10.07
CA SER A 291 20.35 -10.87 10.41
C SER A 291 20.49 -11.14 11.90
N ASP A 292 21.27 -12.18 12.25
CA ASP A 292 21.68 -12.48 13.62
C ASP A 292 22.67 -11.43 14.20
N SER A 293 23.21 -10.54 13.36
CA SER A 293 24.11 -9.46 13.79
C SER A 293 23.36 -8.12 13.82
N PRO A 294 22.78 -7.74 14.97
CA PRO A 294 21.96 -6.53 15.10
C PRO A 294 22.78 -5.25 14.85
N PRO A 295 22.21 -4.24 14.18
CA PRO A 295 22.82 -2.93 14.02
C PRO A 295 22.95 -2.20 15.37
N ASP A 296 24.03 -1.42 15.54
CA ASP A 296 24.25 -0.59 16.73
C ASP A 296 23.36 0.66 16.68
N VAL A 297 22.13 0.52 17.20
CA VAL A 297 21.07 1.54 17.18
C VAL A 297 21.55 2.88 17.76
N GLU A 298 22.25 2.85 18.90
CA GLU A 298 22.72 4.08 19.56
C GLU A 298 23.73 4.84 18.71
N LYS A 299 24.68 4.13 18.08
CA LYS A 299 25.67 4.75 17.19
C LYS A 299 25.05 5.27 15.89
N LEU A 300 24.04 4.58 15.36
CA LEU A 300 23.41 4.95 14.09
C LEU A 300 22.41 6.11 14.26
N THR A 301 21.73 6.21 15.40
CA THR A 301 20.66 7.18 15.63
C THR A 301 21.03 8.62 15.22
N PRO A 302 22.17 9.21 15.64
CA PRO A 302 22.50 10.59 15.26
C PRO A 302 22.69 10.79 13.74
N MET A 303 23.21 9.77 13.04
CA MET A 303 23.37 9.80 11.59
C MET A 303 22.00 9.76 10.90
N TYR A 304 21.10 8.89 11.36
CA TYR A 304 19.75 8.76 10.82
C TYR A 304 18.91 10.00 11.10
N GLU A 305 18.96 10.59 12.29
CA GLU A 305 18.26 11.86 12.59
C GLU A 305 18.65 12.98 11.62
N LYS A 306 19.95 13.10 11.29
CA LYS A 306 20.44 14.06 10.30
C LYS A 306 19.94 13.74 8.88
N MET A 307 19.84 12.46 8.53
CA MET A 307 19.35 12.02 7.22
C MET A 307 17.85 12.27 7.08
N LEU A 308 17.06 11.93 8.11
CA LEU A 308 15.62 12.17 8.19
C LEU A 308 15.29 13.66 8.09
N ALA A 309 16.06 14.54 8.73
CA ALA A 309 15.87 15.98 8.67
C ALA A 309 16.02 16.58 7.25
N LYS A 310 16.58 15.84 6.29
CA LYS A 310 16.60 16.25 4.87
C LYS A 310 15.25 16.07 4.20
N TYR A 311 14.47 15.07 4.62
CA TYR A 311 13.26 14.63 3.92
C TYR A 311 11.96 14.93 4.66
N PHE A 312 12.02 15.15 5.97
CA PHE A 312 10.85 15.36 6.82
C PHE A 312 10.94 16.70 7.58
N PRO A 313 9.79 17.31 7.90
CA PRO A 313 9.74 18.37 8.90
C PRO A 313 10.16 17.85 10.28
N ALA A 314 10.35 18.77 11.24
CA ALA A 314 10.71 18.41 12.62
C ALA A 314 9.72 17.42 13.27
N GLU A 315 8.44 17.52 12.92
CA GLU A 315 7.39 16.62 13.37
C GLU A 315 6.43 16.28 12.23
N VAL A 316 6.02 15.01 12.15
CA VAL A 316 5.04 14.49 11.19
C VAL A 316 3.75 14.13 11.93
N ASN A 317 2.59 14.46 11.35
CA ASN A 317 1.30 14.08 11.89
C ASN A 317 0.93 12.64 11.52
N PHE A 318 1.35 11.68 12.35
CA PHE A 318 0.94 10.28 12.23
C PHE A 318 -0.50 10.08 12.70
N GLY A 319 -0.92 10.78 13.75
CA GLY A 319 -2.22 10.63 14.39
C GLY A 319 -2.09 10.46 15.89
N ALA A 320 -3.14 10.79 16.64
CA ALA A 320 -3.16 10.66 18.08
C ALA A 320 -3.18 9.18 18.49
N LEU A 321 -2.43 8.84 19.54
CA LEU A 321 -2.47 7.51 20.12
C LEU A 321 -3.83 7.27 20.78
N LEU A 322 -4.51 6.21 20.36
CA LEU A 322 -5.67 5.70 21.07
C LEU A 322 -5.15 4.80 22.20
N LYS A 323 -5.14 5.33 23.43
CA LYS A 323 -5.00 4.48 24.61
C LYS A 323 -6.22 3.55 24.69
N ARG A 324 -6.22 2.42 23.99
CA ARG A 324 -7.14 1.32 24.31
C ARG A 324 -6.45 0.41 25.32
N PRO A 325 -6.89 0.36 26.58
CA PRO A 325 -6.53 -0.74 27.45
C PRO A 325 -7.16 -2.00 26.85
N THR A 326 -6.35 -3.04 26.65
CA THR A 326 -6.81 -4.39 26.37
C THR A 326 -7.89 -4.77 27.38
N SER A 327 -9.11 -5.03 26.92
CA SER A 327 -10.18 -5.56 27.75
C SER A 327 -9.85 -7.01 28.12
N SER A 328 -9.24 -7.20 29.29
CA SER A 328 -9.25 -8.47 30.00
C SER A 328 -9.52 -8.21 31.49
N SER A 329 -10.79 -8.00 31.83
CA SER A 329 -11.26 -8.25 33.19
C SER A 329 -12.41 -9.25 33.13
N SER A 330 -12.05 -10.48 33.42
CA SER A 330 -12.93 -11.58 33.77
C SER A 330 -13.96 -11.14 34.81
N SER A 331 -15.24 -11.11 34.44
CA SER A 331 -16.34 -11.12 35.41
C SER A 331 -16.48 -12.55 35.95
N SER A 332 -15.77 -12.85 37.04
CA SER A 332 -16.07 -14.02 37.87
C SER A 332 -17.28 -13.69 38.76
N SER A 333 -18.47 -14.01 38.28
CA SER A 333 -19.68 -14.05 39.10
C SER A 333 -19.65 -15.32 39.93
N SER A 334 -19.21 -15.20 41.18
CA SER A 334 -19.31 -16.26 42.19
C SER A 334 -20.77 -16.40 42.64
N ASN A 335 -21.45 -17.46 42.18
CA ASN A 335 -22.67 -17.95 42.83
C ASN A 335 -22.26 -18.95 43.93
N SER A 336 -22.38 -18.51 45.17
CA SER A 336 -22.31 -19.37 46.35
C SER A 336 -23.68 -19.99 46.60
N SER A 337 -23.79 -21.31 46.45
CA SER A 337 -24.85 -22.11 47.07
C SER A 337 -24.20 -23.19 47.93
N LEU A 338 -24.02 -22.86 49.21
CA LEU A 338 -23.80 -23.82 50.28
C LEU A 338 -25.16 -24.43 50.64
N SER A 339 -25.32 -25.72 50.40
CA SER A 339 -26.33 -26.56 51.05
C SER A 339 -25.60 -27.63 51.85
N GLU A 340 -25.49 -27.41 53.16
CA GLU A 340 -25.29 -28.50 54.11
C GLU A 340 -26.63 -28.81 54.78
N SER A 341 -26.84 -30.11 54.95
CA SER A 341 -28.02 -30.81 55.40
C SER A 341 -28.43 -30.53 56.85
N ALA A 342 -29.69 -30.16 57.06
CA ALA A 342 -30.59 -30.58 58.16
C ALA A 342 -32.00 -30.04 57.91
#